data_AF-A0A8X7BC60-F1
#
_entry.id   AF-A0A8X7BC60-F1
#
_cell.length_a   1.000
_cell.length_b   1.000
_cell.length_c   1.000
_cell.angle_alpha   90.00
_cell.angle_beta   90.00
_cell.angle_gamma   90.00
#
_symmetry.space_group_name_H-M   'P 1'
#
loop_
_entity.id
_entity.type
_entity.pdbx_description
1 polymer ?
#
loop_
_entity_poly.entity_id
_entity_poly.type
_entity_poly.pdbx_seq_one_letter_code
_entity_poly.pdbx_strand_id
1 'polypeptide(L)'
;MMEAGWSARRAARQLGRSDCVVRRCWDKWIREMSFTRRPGSGRSRQTSRREDRHIVRNACVQPTALSAAIQAHRQHLEKICHHLGRRIGHPTSFNELDARLQQIWNEIS
;
A
#
# COMPACT_ATOMS: atom_id res chain seq x y z
N MET A 1 -34.83 9.73 -3.89
CA MET A 1 -34.67 10.51 -5.14
C MET A 1 -34.84 9.64 -6.37
N MET A 2 -33.94 8.70 -6.64
CA MET A 2 -34.10 7.78 -7.79
C MET A 2 -35.26 6.79 -7.60
N GLU A 3 -35.56 6.37 -6.37
CA GLU A 3 -36.78 5.61 -6.02
C GLU A 3 -38.07 6.37 -6.34
N ALA A 4 -38.03 7.70 -6.28
CA ALA A 4 -39.16 8.57 -6.63
C ALA A 4 -39.24 8.85 -8.15
N GLY A 5 -38.58 8.02 -8.98
CA GLY A 5 -38.60 8.13 -10.44
C GLY A 5 -37.72 9.24 -11.02
N TRP A 6 -36.81 9.84 -10.24
CA TRP A 6 -35.94 10.88 -10.76
C TRP A 6 -34.86 10.30 -11.66
N SER A 7 -34.55 10.99 -12.76
CA SER A 7 -33.39 10.65 -13.58
C SER A 7 -32.09 10.95 -12.82
N ALA A 8 -31.05 10.14 -13.07
CA ALA A 8 -29.73 10.32 -12.46
C ALA A 8 -29.19 11.74 -12.69
N ARG A 9 -29.42 12.32 -13.88
CA ARG A 9 -29.00 13.68 -14.24
C ARG A 9 -29.70 14.76 -13.42
N ARG A 10 -30.98 14.55 -13.07
CA ARG A 10 -31.72 15.47 -12.20
C ARG A 10 -31.22 15.37 -10.76
N ALA A 11 -31.03 14.15 -10.27
CA ALA A 11 -30.47 13.91 -8.93
C ALA A 11 -29.04 14.48 -8.81
N ALA A 12 -28.20 14.29 -9.82
CA ALA A 12 -26.84 14.82 -9.89
C ALA A 12 -26.78 16.35 -9.80
N ARG A 13 -27.64 17.04 -10.56
CA ARG A 13 -27.78 18.51 -10.48
C ARG A 13 -28.24 18.96 -9.10
N GLN A 14 -29.20 18.27 -8.50
CA GLN A 14 -29.69 18.58 -7.15
C GLN A 14 -28.62 18.37 -6.08
N LEU A 15 -27.76 17.38 -6.25
CA LEU A 15 -26.71 17.01 -5.29
C LEU A 15 -25.37 17.74 -5.53
N GLY A 16 -25.24 18.51 -6.62
CA GLY A 16 -23.96 19.10 -7.01
C GLY A 16 -22.87 18.06 -7.29
N ARG A 17 -23.25 16.88 -7.79
CA ARG A 17 -22.34 15.75 -8.09
C ARG A 17 -22.45 15.36 -9.56
N SER A 18 -21.49 14.57 -10.03
CA SER A 18 -21.53 14.03 -11.39
C SER A 18 -22.59 12.93 -11.52
N ASP A 19 -23.20 12.84 -12.71
CA ASP A 19 -24.17 11.81 -13.05
C ASP A 19 -23.63 10.38 -12.86
N CYS A 20 -22.36 10.17 -13.20
CA CYS A 20 -21.69 8.87 -13.05
C CYS A 20 -21.55 8.44 -11.58
N VAL A 21 -21.38 9.36 -10.64
CA VAL A 21 -21.31 9.06 -9.21
C VAL A 21 -22.69 8.68 -8.69
N VAL A 22 -23.74 9.39 -9.09
CA VAL A 22 -25.12 9.07 -8.71
C VAL A 22 -25.53 7.70 -9.22
N ARG A 23 -25.24 7.38 -10.49
CA ARG A 23 -25.49 6.04 -11.05
C ARG A 23 -24.71 4.96 -10.30
N ARG A 24 -23.41 5.15 -10.06
CA ARG A 24 -22.58 4.17 -9.35
C ARG A 24 -23.08 3.90 -7.93
N CYS A 25 -23.47 4.94 -7.20
CA CYS A 25 -24.05 4.81 -5.86
C CYS A 25 -25.40 4.09 -5.89
N TRP A 26 -26.23 4.40 -6.89
CA TRP A 26 -27.53 3.76 -7.08
C TRP A 26 -27.41 2.28 -7.45
N ASP A 27 -26.55 1.93 -8.39
CA ASP A 27 -26.31 0.54 -8.79
C ASP A 27 -25.79 -0.29 -7.61
N LYS A 28 -24.94 0.31 -6.77
CA LYS A 28 -24.48 -0.31 -5.53
C LYS A 28 -25.63 -0.53 -4.54
N TRP A 29 -26.48 0.47 -4.35
CA TRP A 29 -27.67 0.35 -3.50
C TRP A 29 -28.58 -0.79 -3.96
N ILE A 30 -28.89 -0.87 -5.26
CA ILE A 30 -29.75 -1.94 -5.81
C ILE A 30 -29.13 -3.33 -5.62
N ARG A 31 -27.80 -3.47 -5.72
CA ARG A 31 -27.12 -4.77 -5.62
C ARG A 31 -26.84 -5.21 -4.20
N GLU A 32 -26.46 -4.30 -3.32
CA GLU A 32 -25.95 -4.61 -1.98
C GLU A 32 -26.87 -4.13 -0.85
N MET A 33 -27.90 -3.35 -1.16
CA MET A 33 -28.74 -2.63 -0.19
C MET A 33 -27.90 -1.87 0.85
N SER A 34 -26.75 -1.36 0.41
CA SER A 34 -25.75 -0.74 1.28
C SER A 34 -25.26 0.58 0.70
N PHE A 35 -25.30 1.61 1.54
CA PHE A 35 -24.72 2.93 1.27
C PHE A 35 -23.32 3.09 1.89
N THR A 36 -22.83 2.11 2.66
CA THR A 36 -21.55 2.21 3.37
C THR A 36 -20.39 2.04 2.40
N ARG A 37 -19.26 2.70 2.65
CA ARG A 37 -18.04 2.48 1.84
C ARG A 37 -17.59 1.04 2.00
N ARG A 38 -17.20 0.38 0.88
CA ARG A 38 -16.58 -0.95 0.99
C ARG A 38 -15.29 -0.83 1.82
N PRO A 39 -14.97 -1.80 2.68
CA PRO A 39 -13.70 -1.80 3.39
C PRO A 39 -12.57 -1.67 2.37
N GLY A 40 -11.58 -0.83 2.70
CA GLY A 40 -10.44 -0.63 1.81
C GLY A 40 -9.71 -1.95 1.62
N SER A 41 -9.57 -2.39 0.37
CA SER A 41 -8.73 -3.52 -0.01
C SER A 41 -7.26 -3.10 -0.07
N GLY A 42 -6.78 -2.47 1.01
CA GLY A 42 -5.38 -2.07 1.12
C GLY A 42 -4.45 -3.28 1.15
N ARG A 43 -3.14 -3.04 1.11
CA ARG A 43 -2.13 -4.08 1.24
C ARG A 43 -2.40 -4.91 2.51
N SER A 44 -2.35 -6.23 2.39
CA SER A 44 -2.45 -7.12 3.54
C SER A 44 -1.38 -6.75 4.57
N ARG A 45 -1.72 -6.89 5.85
CA ARG A 45 -0.74 -6.70 6.93
C ARG A 45 0.37 -7.73 6.74
N GLN A 46 1.62 -7.28 6.80
CA GLN A 46 2.77 -8.18 6.76
C GLN A 46 2.88 -9.02 8.04
N THR A 47 2.38 -8.48 9.17
CA THR A 47 2.45 -9.13 10.47
C THR A 47 1.06 -9.50 11.00
N SER A 48 0.98 -10.66 11.65
CA SER A 48 -0.21 -11.09 12.38
C SER A 48 -0.34 -10.38 13.72
N ARG A 49 -1.56 -10.34 14.28
CA ARG A 49 -1.81 -9.78 15.64
C ARG A 49 -0.95 -10.46 16.72
N ARG A 50 -0.58 -11.73 16.51
CA ARG A 50 0.27 -12.50 17.44
C ARG A 50 1.72 -12.06 17.33
N GLU A 51 2.23 -11.89 16.11
CA GLU A 51 3.57 -11.35 15.87
C GLU A 51 3.69 -9.93 16.41
N ASP A 52 2.69 -9.07 16.18
CA ASP A 52 2.67 -7.70 16.71
C ASP A 52 2.84 -7.70 18.24
N ARG A 53 2.08 -8.56 18.95
CA ARG A 53 2.22 -8.70 20.41
C ARG A 53 3.58 -9.24 20.82
N HIS A 54 4.17 -10.14 20.03
CA HIS A 54 5.48 -10.69 20.31
C HIS A 54 6.58 -9.64 20.12
N ILE A 55 6.51 -8.85 19.05
CA ILE A 55 7.40 -7.72 18.77
C ILE A 55 7.34 -6.72 19.93
N VAL A 56 6.13 -6.31 20.35
CA VAL A 56 5.93 -5.39 21.47
C VAL A 56 6.50 -5.97 22.77
N ARG A 57 6.20 -7.25 23.08
CA ARG A 57 6.73 -7.89 24.28
C ARG A 57 8.25 -7.97 24.27
N ASN A 58 8.87 -8.37 23.16
CA ASN A 58 10.32 -8.44 23.05
C ASN A 58 10.96 -7.05 23.18
N ALA A 59 10.33 -6.01 22.61
CA ALA A 59 10.79 -4.63 22.76
C ALA A 59 10.76 -4.15 24.21
N CYS A 60 9.73 -4.53 24.97
CA CYS A 60 9.61 -4.18 26.39
C CYS A 60 10.58 -4.99 27.28
N VAL A 61 10.81 -6.27 26.97
CA VAL A 61 11.63 -7.17 27.80
C VAL A 61 13.13 -6.96 27.57
N GLN A 62 13.56 -6.66 26.34
CA GLN A 62 14.96 -6.34 26.04
C GLN A 62 15.10 -5.09 25.16
N PRO A 63 14.87 -3.89 25.73
CA PRO A 63 14.92 -2.63 24.99
C PRO A 63 16.28 -2.42 24.30
N THR A 64 17.37 -2.77 24.96
CA THR A 64 18.74 -2.54 24.48
C THR A 64 19.16 -3.54 23.40
N ALA A 65 18.79 -4.81 23.54
CA ALA A 65 19.13 -5.85 22.56
C ALA A 65 18.29 -5.72 21.28
N LEU A 66 17.00 -5.41 21.40
CA LEU A 66 16.16 -5.14 20.24
C LEU A 66 16.56 -3.82 19.56
N SER A 67 16.89 -2.77 20.33
CA SER A 67 17.41 -1.52 19.77
C SER A 67 18.73 -1.75 19.01
N ALA A 68 19.67 -2.50 19.58
CA ALA A 68 20.92 -2.84 18.90
C ALA A 68 20.70 -3.71 17.66
N ALA A 69 19.78 -4.69 17.71
CA ALA A 69 19.44 -5.52 16.56
C ALA A 69 18.72 -4.73 15.45
N ILE A 70 17.78 -3.86 15.81
CA ILE A 70 17.10 -2.96 14.87
C ILE A 70 18.10 -1.97 14.26
N GLN A 71 19.01 -1.42 15.07
CA GLN A 71 20.05 -0.50 14.62
C GLN A 71 21.04 -1.21 13.69
N ALA A 72 21.48 -2.42 14.03
CA ALA A 72 22.35 -3.22 13.18
C ALA A 72 21.66 -3.60 11.87
N HIS A 73 20.37 -3.98 11.93
CA HIS A 73 19.58 -4.27 10.73
C HIS A 73 19.40 -3.04 9.85
N ARG A 74 19.10 -1.88 10.45
CA ARG A 74 19.03 -0.59 9.74
C ARG A 74 20.35 -0.23 9.08
N GLN A 75 21.47 -0.33 9.79
CA GLN A 75 22.80 -0.07 9.25
C GLN A 75 23.14 -1.02 8.10
N HIS A 76 22.74 -2.29 8.19
CA HIS A 76 22.92 -3.26 7.13
C HIS A 76 22.10 -2.90 5.88
N LEU A 77 20.83 -2.51 6.04
CA LEU A 77 19.99 -2.05 4.94
C LEU A 77 20.53 -0.75 4.31
N GLU A 78 21.01 0.20 5.11
CA GLU A 78 21.62 1.44 4.61
C GLU A 78 22.89 1.13 3.78
N LYS A 79 23.71 0.17 4.22
CA LYS A 79 24.88 -0.31 3.44
C LYS A 79 24.45 -0.95 2.12
N ILE A 80 23.40 -1.79 2.12
CA ILE A 80 22.86 -2.40 0.90
C ILE A 80 22.35 -1.30 -0.05
N CYS A 81 21.54 -0.37 0.43
CA CYS A 81 21.01 0.72 -0.40
C CYS A 81 22.12 1.57 -1.03
N HIS A 82 23.15 1.89 -0.26
CA HIS A 82 24.29 2.66 -0.76
C HIS A 82 25.16 1.87 -1.74
N HIS A 83 25.38 0.56 -1.50
CA HIS A 83 26.08 -0.34 -2.43
C HIS A 83 25.32 -0.47 -3.75
N LEU A 84 24.01 -0.72 -3.69
CA LEU A 84 23.15 -0.78 -4.87
C LEU A 84 23.13 0.57 -5.59
N GLY A 85 23.01 1.70 -4.87
CA GLY A 85 23.05 3.03 -5.46
C GLY A 85 24.36 3.32 -6.21
N ARG A 86 25.51 2.92 -5.66
CA ARG A 86 26.80 3.05 -6.34
C ARG A 86 26.93 2.14 -7.56
N ARG A 87 26.44 0.89 -7.49
CA ARG A 87 26.56 -0.09 -8.57
C ARG A 87 25.58 0.14 -9.71
N ILE A 88 24.36 0.59 -9.39
CA ILE A 88 23.34 0.95 -10.36
C ILE A 88 23.70 2.28 -11.03
N GLY A 89 24.37 3.21 -10.31
CA GLY A 89 24.76 4.51 -10.85
C GLY A 89 23.56 5.37 -11.25
N HIS A 90 23.74 6.27 -12.23
CA HIS A 90 22.63 7.01 -12.84
C HIS A 90 22.30 6.39 -14.21
N PRO A 91 21.36 5.46 -14.27
CA PRO A 91 21.00 4.77 -15.50
C PRO A 91 20.31 5.74 -16.46
N THR A 92 20.65 5.60 -17.74
CA THR A 92 20.14 6.47 -18.81
C THR A 92 18.85 5.95 -19.42
N SER A 93 18.48 4.69 -19.15
CA SER A 93 17.22 4.08 -19.59
C SER A 93 16.72 2.98 -18.66
N PHE A 94 15.43 2.64 -18.78
CA PHE A 94 14.79 1.58 -17.98
C PHE A 94 15.38 0.19 -18.26
N ASN A 95 15.71 -0.10 -19.52
CA ASN A 95 16.30 -1.39 -19.90
C ASN A 95 17.70 -1.57 -19.30
N GLU A 96 18.47 -0.48 -19.22
CA GLU A 96 19.78 -0.47 -18.57
C GLU A 96 19.68 -0.67 -17.05
N LEU A 97 18.66 -0.10 -16.41
CA LEU A 97 18.31 -0.36 -15.01
C LEU A 97 18.05 -1.84 -14.76
N ASP A 98 17.16 -2.42 -15.57
CA ASP A 98 16.71 -3.79 -15.40
C ASP A 98 17.86 -4.78 -15.59
N ALA A 99 18.70 -4.58 -16.61
CA ALA A 99 19.90 -5.38 -16.84
C ALA A 99 20.89 -5.32 -15.65
N ARG A 100 21.12 -4.13 -15.08
CA ARG A 100 22.01 -3.95 -13.91
C ARG A 100 21.43 -4.61 -12.66
N LEU A 101 20.10 -4.56 -12.46
CA LEU A 101 19.44 -5.22 -11.34
C LEU A 101 19.52 -6.76 -11.46
N GLN A 102 19.31 -7.30 -12.66
CA GLN A 102 19.46 -8.74 -12.91
C GLN A 102 20.90 -9.23 -12.71
N GLN A 103 21.89 -8.44 -13.14
CA GLN A 103 23.30 -8.78 -12.93
C GLN A 103 23.66 -8.81 -11.44
N ILE A 104 23.22 -7.81 -10.67
CA ILE A 104 23.44 -7.77 -9.22
C ILE A 104 22.75 -8.96 -8.54
N TRP A 105 21.54 -9.31 -8.96
CA TRP A 105 20.82 -10.45 -8.42
C TRP A 105 21.57 -11.77 -8.63
N ASN A 106 22.11 -12.01 -9.83
CA ASN A 106 22.88 -13.21 -10.15
C ASN A 106 24.21 -13.33 -9.40
N GLU A 107 24.80 -12.22 -8.97
CA GLU A 107 26.05 -12.24 -8.18
C GLU A 107 25.81 -12.50 -6.68
N ILE A 108 24.58 -12.29 -6.20
CA ILE A 108 24.21 -12.46 -4.79
C ILE A 108 23.51 -13.82 -4.55
N SER A 109 23.02 -14.47 -5.62
CA SER A 109 22.46 -15.83 -5.61
C SER A 109 23.56 -16.90 -5.70
#